data_AF-A0A0C3IQC6-F1
#
_entry.id   AF-A0A0C3IQC6-F1
#
_cell.length_a   1.000
_cell.length_b   1.000
_cell.length_c   1.000
_cell.angle_alpha   90.00
_cell.angle_beta   90.00
_cell.angle_gamma   90.00
#
_symmetry.space_group_name_H-M   'P 1'
#
loop_
_entity.id
_entity.type
_entity.pdbx_description
1 polymer ?
#
loop_
_entity_poly.entity_id
_entity_poly.type
_entity_poly.pdbx_seq_one_letter_code
_entity_poly.pdbx_strand_id
1 'polypeptide(L)'
;MKLSATEDDDEQRALEEDITGKILWLSWCGICTEAEQLLPEVASYIRREGNMKFLIIARKEYVELDDDQANMRRIMLDAGAGTSKHQLLLAARAAEQIKWPDSQIPSPSVL
;
A
#
# COMPACT_ATOMS: atom_id res chain seq x y z
N MET A 1 -20.11 -21.04 -17.35
CA MET A 1 -18.80 -20.60 -16.82
C MET A 1 -19.09 -19.41 -15.92
N LYS A 2 -18.83 -19.52 -14.61
CA LYS A 2 -19.35 -18.63 -13.56
C LYS A 2 -18.23 -17.65 -13.16
N LEU A 3 -18.24 -16.43 -13.71
CA LEU A 3 -17.23 -15.38 -13.49
C LEU A 3 -17.35 -14.71 -12.10
N SER A 4 -18.42 -14.95 -11.36
CA SER A 4 -18.68 -14.31 -10.07
C SER A 4 -17.73 -14.75 -8.95
N ALA A 5 -16.98 -15.85 -9.13
CA ALA A 5 -16.04 -16.33 -8.11
C ALA A 5 -14.71 -15.57 -8.13
N THR A 6 -14.30 -15.00 -9.27
CA THR A 6 -12.99 -14.33 -9.40
C THR A 6 -13.02 -12.86 -8.99
N GLU A 7 -14.17 -12.20 -9.09
CA GLU A 7 -14.30 -10.77 -8.76
C GLU A 7 -14.30 -10.50 -7.25
N ASP A 8 -14.88 -11.40 -6.46
CA ASP A 8 -14.89 -11.33 -5.00
C ASP A 8 -13.47 -11.56 -4.43
N ASP A 9 -12.75 -12.53 -5.01
CA ASP A 9 -11.35 -12.82 -4.66
C ASP A 9 -10.41 -11.63 -4.96
N ASP A 10 -10.62 -10.93 -6.08
CA ASP A 10 -9.81 -9.76 -6.46
C ASP A 10 -10.09 -8.54 -5.58
N GLU A 11 -11.35 -8.35 -5.19
CA GLU A 11 -11.75 -7.30 -4.26
C GLU A 11 -11.20 -7.53 -2.85
N GLN A 12 -11.30 -8.77 -2.35
CA GLN A 12 -10.73 -9.19 -1.08
C GLN A 12 -9.21 -9.00 -1.07
N ARG A 13 -8.52 -9.41 -2.13
CA ARG A 13 -7.06 -9.20 -2.26
C ARG A 13 -6.69 -7.71 -2.25
N ALA A 14 -7.45 -6.86 -2.94
CA ALA A 14 -7.19 -5.42 -2.93
C ALA A 14 -7.40 -4.79 -1.54
N LEU A 15 -8.40 -5.27 -0.78
CA LEU A 15 -8.62 -4.83 0.59
C LEU A 15 -7.46 -5.25 1.52
N GLU A 16 -7.00 -6.50 1.40
CA GLU A 16 -5.86 -7.01 2.16
C GLU A 16 -4.57 -6.26 1.84
N GLU A 17 -4.32 -5.96 0.56
CA GLU A 17 -3.19 -5.14 0.11
C GLU A 17 -3.25 -3.73 0.71
N ASP A 18 -4.42 -3.08 0.70
CA ASP A 18 -4.59 -1.72 1.25
C ASP A 18 -4.39 -1.69 2.78
N ILE A 19 -4.91 -2.68 3.51
CA ILE A 19 -4.72 -2.80 4.96
C ILE A 19 -3.24 -3.05 5.27
N THR A 20 -2.62 -3.97 4.54
CA THR A 20 -1.19 -4.30 4.69
C THR A 20 -0.33 -3.08 4.41
N GLY A 21 -0.61 -2.34 3.33
CA GLY A 21 0.07 -1.09 2.98
C GLY A 21 0.01 -0.05 4.11
N LYS A 22 -1.16 0.15 4.71
CA LYS A 22 -1.34 1.07 5.86
C LYS A 22 -0.54 0.64 7.09
N ILE A 23 -0.52 -0.65 7.41
CA ILE A 23 0.25 -1.18 8.54
C ILE A 23 1.76 -0.97 8.29
N LEU A 24 2.24 -1.31 7.09
CA LEU A 24 3.64 -1.12 6.70
C LEU A 24 4.03 0.36 6.75
N TRP A 25 3.19 1.25 6.22
CA TRP A 25 3.45 2.69 6.21
C TRP A 25 3.55 3.27 7.62
N LEU A 26 2.60 2.94 8.52
CA LEU A 26 2.65 3.38 9.91
C LEU A 26 3.88 2.86 10.65
N SER A 27 4.25 1.60 10.41
CA SER A 27 5.46 1.01 10.98
C SER A 27 6.72 1.72 10.48
N TRP A 28 6.80 2.01 9.18
CA TRP A 28 7.90 2.78 8.59
C TRP A 28 7.99 4.20 9.17
N CYS A 29 6.86 4.92 9.30
CA CYS A 29 6.84 6.23 9.93
C CYS A 29 7.34 6.19 11.39
N GLY A 30 6.97 5.16 12.15
CA GLY A 30 7.46 4.95 13.52
C GLY A 30 8.99 4.79 13.55
N ILE A 31 9.53 3.90 12.72
CA ILE A 31 10.97 3.68 12.60
C ILE A 31 11.71 4.96 12.17
N CYS A 32 11.19 5.69 11.18
CA CYS A 32 11.77 6.97 10.75
C CYS A 32 11.81 7.98 11.90
N THR A 33 10.73 8.07 12.67
CA THR A 33 10.64 8.98 13.82
C THR A 33 11.67 8.62 14.90
N GLU A 34 11.82 7.33 15.22
CA GLU A 34 12.84 6.86 16.17
C GLU A 34 14.26 7.11 15.65
N ALA A 35 14.52 6.84 14.37
CA ALA A 35 15.80 7.10 13.73
C ALA A 35 16.16 8.60 13.76
N GLU A 36 15.18 9.47 13.48
CA GLU A 36 15.34 10.93 13.55
C GLU A 36 15.69 11.42 14.95
N GLN A 37 15.16 10.79 16.00
CA GLN A 37 15.50 11.13 17.39
C GLN A 37 16.92 10.70 17.77
N LEU A 38 17.42 9.60 17.19
CA LEU A 38 18.78 9.09 17.42
C LEU A 38 19.84 9.81 16.56
N LEU A 39 19.45 10.42 15.44
CA LEU A 39 20.37 11.13 14.54
C LEU A 39 21.25 12.17 15.24
N PRO A 40 20.74 13.06 16.13
CA PRO A 40 21.57 14.01 16.86
C PRO A 40 22.61 13.35 17.76
N GLU A 41 22.25 12.24 18.42
CA GLU A 41 23.16 11.50 19.28
C GLU A 41 24.29 10.88 18.46
N VAL A 42 23.96 10.20 17.36
CA VAL A 42 24.93 9.64 16.43
C VAL A 42 25.82 10.73 15.81
N ALA A 43 25.26 11.88 15.43
CA ALA A 43 26.01 12.99 14.88
C ALA A 43 26.99 13.59 15.92
N SER A 44 26.55 13.72 17.18
CA SER A 44 27.39 14.18 18.28
C SER A 44 28.54 13.22 18.55
N TYR A 45 28.27 11.91 18.48
CA TYR A 45 29.25 10.85 18.66
C TYR A 45 30.30 10.86 17.54
N ILE A 46 29.87 10.93 16.27
CA ILE A 46 30.77 11.03 15.12
C ILE A 46 31.64 12.30 15.21
N ARG A 47 31.04 13.46 15.58
CA ARG A 47 31.79 14.70 15.77
C ARG A 47 32.85 14.56 16.86
N ARG A 48 32.52 13.89 17.97
CA ARG A 48 33.42 13.69 19.11
C ARG A 48 34.55 12.71 18.80
N GLU A 49 34.27 11.61 18.10
CA GLU A 49 35.26 10.56 17.81
C GLU A 49 36.00 10.73 16.48
N GLY A 50 35.56 11.63 15.60
CA GLY A 50 36.16 11.82 14.28
C GLY A 50 36.05 10.60 13.34
N ASN A 51 35.23 9.60 13.70
CA ASN A 51 35.20 8.30 13.06
C ASN A 51 34.10 8.24 11.98
N MET A 52 34.46 8.53 10.74
CA MET A 52 33.55 8.53 9.58
C MET A 52 33.08 7.13 9.13
N LYS A 53 33.56 6.05 9.75
CA LYS A 53 33.21 4.67 9.32
C LYS A 53 31.72 4.36 9.41
N PHE A 54 31.00 4.98 10.36
CA PHE A 54 29.57 4.75 10.54
C PHE A 54 28.73 5.27 9.36
N LEU A 55 29.18 6.38 8.74
CA LEU A 55 28.51 7.00 7.58
C LEU A 55 28.57 6.11 6.32
N ILE A 56 29.60 5.26 6.23
CA ILE A 56 29.82 4.36 5.08
C ILE A 56 28.91 3.13 5.16
N ILE A 57 28.60 2.65 6.37
CA ILE A 57 27.73 1.47 6.59
C ILE A 57 26.27 1.82 6.27
N ALA A 58 25.80 3.00 6.67
CA ALA A 58 24.44 3.46 6.39
C ALA A 58 24.11 3.58 4.88
N ARG A 59 25.14 3.68 4.02
CA ARG A 59 24.97 3.91 2.58
C ARG A 59 24.88 2.63 1.75
N LYS A 60 25.13 1.45 2.32
CA LYS A 60 25.46 0.25 1.54
C LYS A 60 24.56 -0.94 1.86
N GLU A 61 23.30 -0.86 1.46
CA GLU A 61 22.48 -2.06 1.23
C GLU A 61 21.42 -1.76 0.15
N TYR A 62 21.88 -1.69 -1.10
CA TYR A 62 20.99 -1.93 -2.24
C TYR A 62 20.94 -3.44 -2.44
N VAL A 63 20.11 -4.11 -1.65
CA VAL A 63 19.69 -5.48 -1.95
C VAL A 63 18.69 -5.36 -3.09
N GLU A 64 18.94 -6.04 -4.21
CA GLU A 64 17.92 -6.24 -5.23
C GLU A 64 16.72 -6.90 -4.55
N LEU A 65 15.60 -6.21 -4.57
CA LEU A 65 14.38 -6.71 -3.93
C LEU A 65 13.83 -7.82 -4.78
N ASP A 66 13.52 -8.94 -4.15
CA ASP A 66 12.64 -9.94 -4.72
C ASP A 66 11.25 -9.34 -5.02
N ASP A 67 10.50 -9.97 -5.92
CA ASP A 67 9.20 -9.49 -6.40
C ASP A 67 8.22 -9.25 -5.24
N ASP A 68 8.25 -10.09 -4.21
CA ASP A 68 7.43 -9.94 -3.01
C ASP A 68 7.81 -8.67 -2.23
N GLN A 69 9.11 -8.39 -2.09
CA GLN A 69 9.58 -7.18 -1.43
C GLN A 69 9.26 -5.94 -2.26
N ALA A 70 9.36 -6.01 -3.59
CA ALA A 70 8.95 -4.94 -4.49
C ALA A 70 7.44 -4.67 -4.38
N ASN A 71 6.62 -5.72 -4.29
CA ASN A 71 5.18 -5.61 -4.08
C ASN A 71 4.85 -4.96 -2.72
N MET A 72 5.47 -5.44 -1.64
CA MET A 72 5.30 -4.84 -0.29
C MET A 72 5.69 -3.37 -0.25
N ARG A 73 6.81 -3.00 -0.90
CA ARG A 73 7.21 -1.58 -1.00
C ARG A 73 6.20 -0.76 -1.80
N ARG A 74 5.66 -1.30 -2.90
CA ARG A 74 4.64 -0.62 -3.69
C ARG A 74 3.39 -0.33 -2.86
N ILE A 75 2.79 -1.35 -2.23
CA ILE A 75 1.55 -1.16 -1.45
C ILE A 75 1.76 -0.23 -0.25
N MET A 76 2.95 -0.25 0.36
CA MET A 76 3.33 0.69 1.41
C MET A 76 3.38 2.14 0.88
N LEU A 77 4.00 2.36 -0.27
CA LEU A 77 4.11 3.69 -0.89
C LEU A 77 2.75 4.21 -1.36
N ASP A 78 1.91 3.35 -1.94
CA ASP A 78 0.54 3.71 -2.34
C ASP A 78 -0.28 4.16 -1.12
N ALA A 79 -0.17 3.44 0.01
CA ALA A 79 -0.80 3.84 1.26
C ALA A 79 -0.28 5.19 1.78
N GLY A 80 1.03 5.43 1.70
CA GLY A 80 1.63 6.73 2.05
C GLY A 80 1.18 7.87 1.13
N ALA A 81 0.86 7.58 -0.13
CA ALA A 81 0.27 8.52 -1.08
C ALA A 81 -1.26 8.68 -0.93
N GLY A 82 -1.90 7.90 -0.05
CA GLY A 82 -3.35 7.89 0.12
C GLY A 82 -4.11 7.18 -1.02
N THR A 83 -3.42 6.40 -1.85
CA THR A 83 -4.02 5.59 -2.91
C THR A 83 -4.54 4.28 -2.32
N SER A 84 -5.81 3.96 -2.56
CA SER A 84 -6.45 2.72 -2.14
C SER A 84 -7.00 1.98 -3.35
N LYS A 85 -6.41 0.81 -3.66
CA LYS A 85 -6.82 0.01 -4.81
C LYS A 85 -8.24 -0.52 -4.62
N HIS A 86 -8.61 -0.90 -3.40
CA HIS A 86 -9.96 -1.37 -3.09
C HIS A 86 -11.00 -0.25 -3.30
N GLN A 87 -10.74 0.97 -2.83
CA GLN A 87 -11.64 2.10 -3.07
C GLN A 87 -11.77 2.44 -4.56
N LEU A 88 -10.68 2.36 -5.32
CA LEU A 88 -10.70 2.58 -6.77
C LEU A 88 -11.54 1.51 -7.48
N LEU A 89 -11.43 0.24 -7.08
CA LEU A 89 -12.26 -0.85 -7.61
C LEU A 89 -13.74 -0.64 -7.30
N LEU A 90 -14.09 -0.29 -6.06
CA LEU A 90 -15.47 0.02 -5.68
C LEU A 90 -16.03 1.21 -6.46
N ALA A 91 -15.24 2.27 -6.63
CA ALA A 91 -15.63 3.44 -7.41
C ALA A 91 -15.85 3.11 -8.88
N ALA A 92 -14.98 2.30 -9.48
CA ALA A 92 -15.13 1.84 -10.86
C ALA A 92 -16.41 1.02 -11.04
N ARG A 93 -16.69 0.06 -10.13
CA ARG A 93 -17.91 -0.74 -10.17
C ARG A 93 -19.17 0.12 -10.02
N ALA A 94 -19.16 1.08 -9.12
CA ALA A 94 -20.27 2.02 -8.95
C ALA A 94 -20.51 2.85 -10.23
N ALA A 95 -19.44 3.32 -10.88
CA ALA A 95 -19.53 4.07 -12.14
C ALA A 95 -20.08 3.20 -13.29
N GLU A 96 -19.71 1.91 -13.35
CA GLU A 96 -20.24 0.97 -14.34
C GLU A 96 -21.75 0.71 -14.17
N GLN A 97 -22.22 0.56 -12.92
CA GLN A 97 -23.65 0.38 -12.64
C GLN A 97 -24.48 1.61 -13.02
N ILE A 98 -23.95 2.82 -12.82
CA ILE A 98 -24.59 4.07 -13.27
C ILE A 98 -24.64 4.15 -14.80
N LYS A 99 -23.62 3.62 -15.49
CA LYS A 99 -23.52 3.66 -16.96
C LYS A 99 -24.54 2.74 -17.65
N TRP A 100 -25.03 1.70 -16.98
CA TRP A 100 -26.02 0.76 -17.50
C TRP A 100 -27.17 0.50 -16.51
N PRO A 101 -28.07 1.48 -16.29
CA PRO A 101 -29.12 1.34 -15.28
C PRO A 101 -30.21 0.29 -15.63
N ASP A 102 -30.25 -0.24 -16.86
CA ASP A 102 -31.43 -0.96 -17.37
C ASP A 102 -31.16 -2.42 -17.78
N SER A 103 -31.63 -3.34 -16.94
CA SER A 103 -32.24 -4.64 -17.34
C SER A 103 -33.09 -5.24 -16.21
N GLN A 104 -33.78 -4.41 -15.41
CA GLN A 104 -34.90 -4.85 -14.58
C GLN A 104 -36.19 -4.25 -15.13
N ILE A 105 -36.65 -4.79 -16.26
CA ILE A 105 -38.04 -4.61 -16.69
C ILE A 105 -38.90 -5.49 -15.75
N PRO A 106 -39.82 -4.94 -14.93
CA PRO A 106 -40.82 -5.76 -14.28
C PRO A 106 -41.80 -6.24 -15.35
N SER A 107 -41.92 -7.56 -15.50
CA SER A 107 -42.92 -8.19 -16.36
C SER A 107 -44.32 -7.68 -16.00
N PRO A 108 -45.13 -7.22 -16.96
CA PRO A 108 -46.49 -6.79 -16.67
C PRO A 108 -47.34 -8.02 -16.30
N SER A 109 -47.92 -7.97 -15.11
CA SER A 109 -48.91 -8.95 -14.65
C SER A 109 -50.07 -8.99 -15.65
N VAL A 110 -50.26 -10.15 -16.29
CA VAL A 110 -51.41 -10.44 -17.14
C VAL A 110 -52.64 -10.57 -16.24
N LEU A 111 -53.63 -9.70 -16.47
CA LEU A 111 -55.02 -9.86 -16.02
C LEU A 111 -55.77 -10.79 -16.99
#